data_AF-A0A7S3HUU3-F1
#
_entry.id   AF-A0A7S3HUU3-F1
#
_cell.length_a   1.000
_cell.length_b   1.000
_cell.length_c   1.000
_cell.angle_alpha   90.00
_cell.angle_beta   90.00
_cell.angle_gamma   90.00
#
_symmetry.space_group_name_H-M   'P 1'
#
loop_
_entity.id
_entity.type
_entity.pdbx_description
1 polymer ?
#
loop_
_entity_poly.entity_id
_entity_poly.type
_entity_poly.pdbx_seq_one_letter_code
_entity_poly.pdbx_strand_id
1 'polypeptide(L)'
;MSALDLNESDASQFTTTREEFHLNMAVVFDIAFAIFAEKRFLLYEDYNMQTSPMNIIKLCQTFSSFTDPNLWKTEEKRYQAYGVSCMRRFLTFGCFRNYELGMQAIKDIFMASCAIGSRLFAVVLDDLRNLFETTEELDLRWAVEAVLDDAIIWCTKMTAACQ
;
A
#
# COMPACT_ATOMS: atom_id res chain seq x y z
N MET A 1 -11.66 -42.71 19.74
CA MET A 1 -10.91 -41.48 19.41
C MET A 1 -9.78 -41.87 18.49
N SER A 2 -10.03 -41.92 17.18
CA SER A 2 -8.96 -42.09 16.19
C SER A 2 -8.43 -40.72 15.83
N ALA A 3 -7.20 -40.44 16.25
CA ALA A 3 -6.40 -39.35 15.73
C ALA A 3 -5.77 -39.86 14.43
N LEU A 4 -6.47 -39.66 13.31
CA LEU A 4 -5.96 -39.80 11.94
C LEU A 4 -6.98 -39.10 11.04
N ASP A 5 -6.47 -38.36 10.07
CA ASP A 5 -7.17 -37.63 9.00
C ASP A 5 -7.67 -36.22 9.36
N LEU A 6 -6.74 -35.34 9.73
CA LEU A 6 -6.83 -33.93 9.33
C LEU A 6 -5.65 -33.64 8.41
N ASN A 7 -5.97 -33.74 7.11
CA ASN A 7 -5.18 -33.34 5.95
C ASN A 7 -3.99 -32.41 6.23
N GLU A 8 -2.79 -32.96 6.10
CA GLU A 8 -1.56 -32.22 5.79
C GLU A 8 -1.62 -31.65 4.35
N SER A 9 -2.64 -30.83 4.03
CA SER A 9 -2.76 -30.19 2.71
C SER A 9 -2.78 -28.66 2.74
N ASP A 10 -2.67 -28.02 3.91
CA ASP A 10 -2.52 -26.56 4.02
C ASP A 10 -1.05 -26.16 4.28
N ALA A 11 -0.11 -26.88 3.66
CA ALA A 11 1.25 -26.39 3.50
C ALA A 11 1.21 -25.15 2.58
N SER A 12 1.02 -23.99 3.20
CA SER A 12 1.15 -22.64 2.67
C SER A 12 2.06 -22.57 1.45
N GLN A 13 1.48 -22.38 0.27
CA GLN A 13 2.16 -22.18 -1.02
C GLN A 13 3.03 -20.90 -1.10
N PHE A 14 3.17 -20.14 -0.01
CA PHE A 14 4.00 -18.95 0.04
C PHE A 14 5.19 -19.18 0.95
N THR A 15 6.26 -19.77 0.41
CA THR A 15 7.61 -19.52 0.94
C THR A 15 8.02 -18.14 0.46
N THR A 16 7.89 -17.10 1.29
CA THR A 16 8.24 -15.72 0.91
C THR A 16 9.73 -15.67 0.57
N THR A 17 10.08 -15.72 -0.71
CA THR A 17 11.45 -15.45 -1.12
C THR A 17 11.77 -14.00 -0.79
N ARG A 18 13.04 -13.70 -0.53
CA ARG A 18 13.50 -12.32 -0.29
C ARG A 18 13.03 -11.38 -1.41
N GLU A 19 13.08 -11.85 -2.65
CA GLU A 19 12.66 -11.08 -3.82
C GLU A 19 11.15 -10.75 -3.82
N GLU A 20 10.29 -11.72 -3.49
CA GLU A 20 8.84 -11.49 -3.36
C GLU A 20 8.51 -10.53 -2.22
N PHE A 21 9.22 -10.61 -1.09
CA PHE A 21 9.04 -9.64 -0.01
C PHE A 21 9.33 -8.22 -0.49
N HIS A 22 10.42 -8.03 -1.23
CA HIS A 22 10.81 -6.71 -1.71
C HIS A 22 9.87 -6.15 -2.78
N LEU A 23 9.35 -7.02 -3.63
CA LEU A 23 8.32 -6.69 -4.61
C LEU A 23 7.04 -6.18 -3.94
N ASN A 24 6.49 -6.98 -3.02
CA ASN A 24 5.23 -6.68 -2.36
C ASN A 24 5.33 -5.45 -1.46
N MET A 25 6.45 -5.29 -0.72
CA MET A 25 6.66 -4.08 0.09
C MET A 25 6.74 -2.80 -0.75
N ALA A 26 7.28 -2.84 -1.96
CA ALA A 26 7.34 -1.66 -2.82
C ALA A 26 5.92 -1.20 -3.22
N VAL A 27 5.04 -2.15 -3.57
CA VAL A 27 3.63 -1.91 -3.88
C VAL A 27 2.88 -1.36 -2.66
N VAL A 28 3.00 -2.05 -1.53
CA VAL A 28 2.33 -1.66 -0.27
C VAL A 28 2.77 -0.26 0.17
N PHE A 29 4.06 0.06 0.07
CA PHE A 29 4.59 1.38 0.42
C PHE A 29 4.05 2.48 -0.51
N ASP A 30 3.95 2.23 -1.81
CA ASP A 30 3.41 3.18 -2.78
C ASP A 30 1.95 3.54 -2.50
N ILE A 31 1.14 2.52 -2.21
CA ILE A 31 -0.27 2.70 -1.84
C ILE A 31 -0.37 3.45 -0.49
N ALA A 32 0.41 3.03 0.52
CA ALA A 32 0.43 3.70 1.81
C ALA A 32 0.85 5.16 1.70
N PHE A 33 1.86 5.47 0.89
CA PHE A 33 2.29 6.84 0.62
C PHE A 33 1.16 7.69 0.05
N ALA A 34 0.43 7.19 -0.96
CA ALA A 34 -0.70 7.90 -1.54
C ALA A 34 -1.79 8.23 -0.49
N ILE A 35 -2.11 7.27 0.40
CA ILE A 35 -3.10 7.46 1.47
C ILE A 35 -2.61 8.48 2.51
N PHE A 36 -1.37 8.35 2.99
CA PHE A 36 -0.83 9.26 4.02
C PHE A 36 -0.65 10.67 3.49
N ALA A 37 -0.23 10.82 2.24
CA ALA A 37 -0.12 12.12 1.59
C ALA A 37 -1.50 12.81 1.46
N GLU A 38 -2.54 12.05 1.10
CA GLU A 38 -3.92 12.55 1.03
C GLU A 38 -4.44 12.96 2.42
N LYS A 39 -4.26 12.10 3.43
CA LYS A 39 -4.67 12.43 4.82
C LYS A 39 -3.93 13.66 5.35
N ARG A 40 -2.64 13.83 5.01
CA ARG A 40 -1.88 15.03 5.39
C ARG A 40 -2.36 16.30 4.70
N PHE A 41 -2.75 16.21 3.43
CA PHE A 41 -3.38 17.33 2.74
C PHE A 41 -4.64 17.79 3.48
N LEU A 42 -5.54 16.87 3.84
CA LEU A 42 -6.77 17.20 4.56
C LEU A 42 -6.49 17.87 5.92
N LEU A 43 -5.49 17.39 6.66
CA LEU A 43 -5.07 17.99 7.93
C LEU A 43 -4.39 19.35 7.78
N TYR A 44 -3.64 19.58 6.69
CA TYR A 44 -2.91 20.83 6.49
C TYR A 44 -3.85 22.03 6.25
N GLU A 45 -4.94 21.80 5.52
CA GLU A 45 -5.85 22.87 5.15
C GLU A 45 -7.03 23.04 6.14
N ASP A 46 -7.10 22.27 7.22
CA ASP A 46 -8.28 22.20 8.12
C ASP A 46 -9.58 21.88 7.34
N TYR A 47 -9.45 21.19 6.20
CA TYR A 47 -10.59 20.84 5.36
C TYR A 47 -11.35 19.67 5.99
N ASN A 48 -12.61 19.89 6.33
CA ASN A 48 -13.59 18.83 6.63
C ASN A 48 -14.04 18.07 5.37
N MET A 49 -13.12 17.79 4.43
CA MET A 49 -13.40 16.99 3.25
C MET A 49 -13.05 15.52 3.46
N GLN A 50 -13.80 14.65 2.78
CA GLN A 50 -13.49 13.22 2.71
C GLN A 50 -12.31 12.98 1.78
N THR A 51 -11.52 11.95 2.10
CA THR A 51 -10.45 11.40 1.26
C THR A 51 -10.92 11.23 -0.18
N SER A 52 -10.23 11.83 -1.15
CA SER A 52 -10.57 11.67 -2.57
C SER A 52 -9.96 10.38 -3.13
N PRO A 53 -10.78 9.40 -3.58
CA PRO A 53 -10.26 8.17 -4.19
C PRO A 53 -9.42 8.47 -5.43
N MET A 54 -9.83 9.45 -6.23
CA MET A 54 -9.11 9.85 -7.44
C MET A 54 -7.72 10.40 -7.14
N ASN A 55 -7.55 11.14 -6.04
CA ASN A 55 -6.22 11.65 -5.69
C ASN A 55 -5.30 10.49 -5.27
N ILE A 56 -5.81 9.51 -4.52
CA ILE A 56 -5.06 8.30 -4.19
C ILE A 56 -4.60 7.56 -5.46
N ILE A 57 -5.51 7.33 -6.41
CA ILE A 57 -5.16 6.68 -7.69
C ILE A 57 -4.07 7.47 -8.43
N LYS A 58 -4.17 8.80 -8.49
CA LYS A 58 -3.16 9.65 -9.15
C LYS A 58 -1.82 9.63 -8.42
N LEU A 59 -1.80 9.56 -7.11
CA LEU A 59 -0.55 9.57 -6.34
C LEU A 59 0.14 8.20 -6.35
N CYS A 60 -0.61 7.12 -6.47
CA CYS A 60 -0.11 5.75 -6.50
C CYS A 60 0.34 5.33 -7.90
N GLN A 61 1.61 4.92 -8.05
CA GLN A 61 2.09 4.38 -9.31
C GLN A 61 1.41 3.07 -9.68
N THR A 62 1.20 2.21 -8.69
CA THR A 62 0.61 0.87 -8.84
C THR A 62 -0.75 0.96 -9.52
N PHE A 63 -1.63 1.87 -9.08
CA PHE A 63 -2.95 2.02 -9.69
C PHE A 63 -2.94 2.81 -10.98
N SER A 64 -2.23 3.93 -11.04
CA SER A 64 -2.29 4.83 -12.19
C SER A 64 -1.64 4.29 -13.46
N SER A 65 -0.61 3.46 -13.30
CA SER A 65 0.29 3.08 -14.39
C SER A 65 0.41 1.58 -14.55
N PHE A 66 -0.16 0.79 -13.63
CA PHE A 66 0.01 -0.67 -13.57
C PHE A 66 1.47 -1.09 -13.76
N THR A 67 2.39 -0.32 -13.18
CA THR A 67 3.81 -0.55 -13.42
C THR A 67 4.18 -1.88 -12.81
N ASP A 68 4.55 -2.85 -13.66
CA ASP A 68 5.06 -4.14 -13.21
C ASP A 68 6.38 -3.93 -12.45
N PRO A 69 6.42 -4.24 -11.14
CA PRO A 69 7.63 -4.04 -10.35
C PRO A 69 8.78 -4.98 -10.78
N ASN A 70 8.52 -6.01 -11.60
CA ASN A 70 9.55 -6.86 -12.21
C ASN A 70 10.36 -6.16 -13.31
N LEU A 71 9.88 -5.02 -13.84
CA LEU A 71 10.63 -4.25 -14.84
C LEU A 71 11.95 -3.68 -14.27
N TRP A 72 12.13 -3.73 -12.95
CA TRP A 72 13.22 -3.07 -12.25
C TRP A 72 14.23 -4.12 -11.80
N LYS A 73 15.26 -4.28 -12.65
CA LYS A 73 16.21 -5.39 -12.68
C LYS A 73 17.01 -5.67 -11.39
N THR A 74 16.97 -4.80 -10.37
CA THR A 74 17.75 -4.96 -9.13
C THR A 74 16.92 -4.54 -7.90
N GLU A 75 16.96 -5.37 -6.85
CA GLU A 75 16.21 -5.22 -5.59
C GLU A 75 16.41 -3.85 -4.91
N GLU A 76 17.66 -3.39 -4.72
CA GLU A 76 17.94 -2.11 -4.07
C GLU A 76 17.38 -0.92 -4.83
N LYS A 77 17.40 -1.00 -6.18
CA LYS A 77 16.80 0.05 -7.02
C LYS A 77 15.28 0.01 -7.01
N ARG A 78 14.64 -1.12 -6.65
CA ARG A 78 13.17 -1.24 -6.54
C ARG A 78 12.61 -0.30 -5.48
N TYR A 79 13.10 -0.35 -4.26
CA TYR A 79 12.61 0.58 -3.23
C TYR A 79 12.90 2.03 -3.54
N GLN A 80 14.13 2.31 -3.97
CA GLN A 80 14.55 3.67 -4.23
C GLN A 80 13.73 4.30 -5.35
N ALA A 81 13.53 3.60 -6.46
CA ALA A 81 12.75 4.17 -7.54
C ALA A 81 11.24 4.21 -7.22
N TYR A 82 10.70 3.36 -6.33
CA TYR A 82 9.29 3.45 -5.90
C TYR A 82 9.13 4.66 -4.99
N GLY A 83 10.01 4.84 -4.00
CA GLY A 83 10.02 6.04 -3.16
C GLY A 83 10.22 7.33 -3.95
N VAL A 84 11.16 7.35 -4.91
CA VAL A 84 11.36 8.50 -5.81
C VAL A 84 10.13 8.70 -6.70
N SER A 85 9.51 7.63 -7.21
CA SER A 85 8.33 7.76 -8.04
C SER A 85 7.14 8.31 -7.27
N CYS A 86 6.85 7.77 -6.08
CA CYS A 86 5.84 8.27 -5.15
C CYS A 86 5.98 9.78 -4.95
N MET A 87 7.20 10.23 -4.62
CA MET A 87 7.49 11.66 -4.42
C MET A 87 7.34 12.46 -5.71
N ARG A 88 7.84 11.98 -6.85
CA ARG A 88 7.67 12.66 -8.15
C ARG A 88 6.21 12.80 -8.51
N ARG A 89 5.40 11.77 -8.30
CA ARG A 89 3.95 11.80 -8.56
C ARG A 89 3.26 12.79 -7.63
N PHE A 90 3.60 12.80 -6.35
CA PHE A 90 3.10 13.80 -5.41
C PHE A 90 3.42 15.22 -5.83
N LEU A 91 4.66 15.50 -6.21
CA LEU A 91 5.09 16.81 -6.68
C LEU A 91 4.55 17.20 -8.06
N THR A 92 4.04 16.24 -8.84
CA THR A 92 3.51 16.50 -10.19
C THR A 92 1.99 16.62 -10.19
N PHE A 93 1.32 15.69 -9.51
CA PHE A 93 -0.13 15.50 -9.58
C PHE A 93 -0.85 15.81 -8.27
N GLY A 94 -0.14 15.86 -7.14
CA GLY A 94 -0.74 16.22 -5.87
C GLY A 94 -1.32 17.61 -5.91
N CYS A 95 -2.43 17.80 -5.19
CA CYS A 95 -3.07 19.10 -5.01
C CYS A 95 -2.09 20.14 -4.43
N PHE A 96 -1.22 19.70 -3.50
CA PHE A 96 -0.16 20.51 -2.88
C PHE A 96 1.21 19.92 -3.16
N ARG A 97 1.89 20.50 -4.15
CA ARG A 97 3.18 20.03 -4.67
C ARG A 97 4.33 20.54 -3.79
N ASN A 98 4.38 20.04 -2.56
CA ASN A 98 5.32 20.50 -1.54
C ASN A 98 6.20 19.35 -1.04
N TYR A 99 7.51 19.44 -1.28
CA TYR A 99 8.43 18.37 -0.90
C TYR A 99 8.41 18.04 0.60
N GLU A 100 8.28 19.05 1.46
CA GLU A 100 8.26 18.85 2.91
C GLU A 100 7.01 18.09 3.36
N LEU A 101 5.84 18.38 2.78
CA LEU A 101 4.61 17.63 3.05
C LEU A 101 4.73 16.16 2.61
N GLY A 102 5.29 15.91 1.42
CA GLY A 102 5.55 14.55 0.95
C GLY A 102 6.53 13.81 1.86
N MET A 103 7.60 14.48 2.31
CA MET A 103 8.56 13.90 3.26
C MET A 103 7.92 13.63 4.62
N GLN A 104 6.97 14.46 5.05
CA GLN A 104 6.23 14.23 6.29
C GLN A 104 5.36 12.97 6.18
N ALA A 105 4.68 12.75 5.06
CA ALA A 105 3.93 11.51 4.83
C ALA A 105 4.82 10.25 4.92
N ILE A 106 6.03 10.29 4.35
CA ILE A 106 7.01 9.19 4.47
C ILE A 106 7.42 8.99 5.94
N LYS A 107 7.71 10.07 6.67
CA LYS A 107 8.03 9.99 8.10
C LYS A 107 6.90 9.38 8.91
N ASP A 108 5.66 9.72 8.61
CA ASP A 108 4.50 9.19 9.33
C ASP A 108 4.32 7.70 9.09
N ILE A 109 4.52 7.23 7.87
CA ILE A 109 4.52 5.79 7.56
C ILE A 109 5.60 5.09 8.38
N PHE A 110 6.82 5.64 8.41
CA PHE A 110 7.91 5.07 9.19
C PHE A 110 7.57 5.01 10.68
N MET A 111 7.10 6.14 11.26
CA MET A 111 6.74 6.20 12.68
C MET A 111 5.59 5.25 13.03
N ALA A 112 4.56 5.18 12.19
CA ALA A 112 3.44 4.27 12.38
C ALA A 112 3.89 2.79 12.24
N SER A 113 4.81 2.51 11.32
CA SER A 113 5.38 1.16 11.15
C SER A 113 6.22 0.76 12.37
N CYS A 114 6.96 1.69 12.98
CA CYS A 114 7.68 1.43 14.24
C CYS A 114 6.73 1.16 15.42
N ALA A 115 5.55 1.79 15.44
CA ALA A 115 4.60 1.66 16.55
C ALA A 115 3.71 0.41 16.45
N ILE A 116 3.24 0.08 15.25
CA ILE A 116 2.20 -0.94 15.02
C ILE A 116 2.75 -2.15 14.23
N GLY A 117 3.96 -2.03 13.66
CA GLY A 117 4.57 -3.06 12.83
C GLY A 117 3.89 -3.21 11.46
N SER A 118 4.05 -4.39 10.86
CA SER A 118 3.47 -4.74 9.55
C SER A 118 1.93 -4.70 9.53
N ARG A 119 1.28 -4.77 10.70
CA ARG A 119 -0.18 -4.66 10.85
C ARG A 119 -0.73 -3.31 10.37
N LEU A 120 0.08 -2.25 10.42
CA LEU A 120 -0.30 -0.93 9.91
C LEU A 120 -0.82 -1.03 8.47
N PHE A 121 -0.08 -1.73 7.62
CA PHE A 121 -0.37 -1.77 6.19
C PHE A 121 -1.67 -2.54 5.91
N ALA A 122 -1.92 -3.65 6.62
CA ALA A 122 -3.18 -4.38 6.47
C ALA A 122 -4.39 -3.49 6.80
N VAL A 123 -4.33 -2.73 7.90
CA VAL A 123 -5.42 -1.82 8.31
C VAL A 123 -5.61 -0.70 7.29
N VAL A 124 -4.52 -0.05 6.89
CA VAL A 124 -4.58 1.09 5.97
C VAL A 124 -5.07 0.68 4.57
N LEU A 125 -4.72 -0.53 4.12
CA LEU A 125 -5.20 -1.07 2.85
C LEU A 125 -6.66 -1.51 2.93
N ASP A 126 -7.13 -2.06 4.05
CA ASP A 126 -8.53 -2.41 4.25
C ASP A 126 -9.44 -1.17 4.30
N ASP A 127 -9.00 -0.09 4.95
CA ASP A 127 -9.66 1.22 4.88
C ASP A 127 -9.80 1.72 3.44
N LEU A 128 -8.74 1.56 2.62
CA LEU A 128 -8.77 1.94 1.22
C LEU A 128 -9.69 1.05 0.39
N ARG A 129 -9.69 -0.26 0.63
CA ARG A 129 -10.60 -1.22 0.01
C ARG A 129 -12.06 -0.79 0.24
N ASN A 130 -12.43 -0.50 1.49
CA ASN A 130 -13.77 -0.03 1.82
C ASN A 130 -14.11 1.28 1.09
N LEU A 131 -13.17 2.22 0.98
CA LEU A 131 -13.37 3.47 0.23
C LEU A 131 -13.61 3.20 -1.27
N PHE A 132 -12.86 2.29 -1.88
CA PHE A 132 -12.98 1.97 -3.31
C PHE A 132 -14.24 1.15 -3.64
N GLU A 133 -14.72 0.32 -2.71
CA GLU A 133 -15.97 -0.45 -2.90
C GLU A 133 -17.22 0.42 -2.75
N THR A 134 -17.15 1.49 -1.94
CA THR A 134 -18.31 2.31 -1.59
C THR A 134 -18.39 3.64 -2.33
N THR A 135 -17.32 4.05 -3.03
CA THR A 135 -17.34 5.29 -3.78
C THR A 135 -18.26 5.20 -5.00
N GLU A 136 -19.18 6.15 -5.14
CA GLU A 136 -20.13 6.22 -6.26
C GLU A 136 -19.58 7.02 -7.46
N GLU A 137 -18.54 7.83 -7.23
CA GLU A 137 -18.02 8.77 -8.24
C GLU A 137 -17.20 8.08 -9.33
N LEU A 138 -16.55 6.96 -8.99
CA LEU A 138 -15.62 6.23 -9.85
C LEU A 138 -15.73 4.73 -9.59
N ASP A 139 -15.80 3.91 -10.63
CA ASP A 139 -15.71 2.45 -10.45
C ASP A 139 -14.24 2.07 -10.17
N LEU A 140 -13.92 1.86 -8.90
CA LEU A 140 -12.59 1.48 -8.41
C LEU A 140 -12.53 0.05 -7.86
N ARG A 141 -13.61 -0.73 -8.01
CA ARG A 141 -13.66 -2.14 -7.57
C ARG A 141 -12.62 -3.00 -8.27
N TRP A 142 -12.27 -2.65 -9.51
CA TRP A 142 -11.17 -3.31 -10.23
C TRP A 142 -9.84 -3.22 -9.47
N ALA A 143 -9.57 -2.12 -8.76
CA ALA A 143 -8.30 -1.94 -8.03
C ALA A 143 -8.29 -2.78 -6.75
N VAL A 144 -9.48 -3.06 -6.21
CA VAL A 144 -9.66 -4.00 -5.10
C VAL A 144 -9.28 -5.40 -5.56
N GLU A 145 -9.95 -5.88 -6.61
CA GLU A 145 -9.78 -7.24 -7.13
C GLU A 145 -8.37 -7.48 -7.72
N ALA A 146 -7.78 -6.48 -8.37
CA ALA A 146 -6.51 -6.65 -9.07
C ALA A 146 -5.27 -6.51 -8.16
N VAL A 147 -5.38 -5.82 -7.02
CA VAL A 147 -4.22 -5.44 -6.21
C VAL A 147 -4.49 -5.47 -4.71
N LEU A 148 -5.54 -4.82 -4.21
CA LEU A 148 -5.69 -4.61 -2.76
C LEU A 148 -5.94 -5.90 -2.00
N ASP A 149 -6.77 -6.81 -2.51
CA ASP A 149 -7.09 -8.06 -1.79
C ASP A 149 -5.82 -8.90 -1.55
N ASP A 150 -4.99 -9.08 -2.58
CA ASP A 150 -3.72 -9.80 -2.48
C ASP A 150 -2.73 -9.08 -1.54
N ALA A 151 -2.64 -7.75 -1.64
CA ALA A 151 -1.77 -6.96 -0.77
C ALA A 151 -2.19 -7.04 0.71
N ILE A 152 -3.50 -7.01 1.00
CA ILE A 152 -4.05 -7.14 2.35
C ILE A 152 -3.75 -8.54 2.92
N ILE A 153 -3.99 -9.59 2.14
CA ILE A 153 -3.69 -10.97 2.53
C ILE A 153 -2.20 -11.10 2.85
N TRP A 154 -1.34 -10.54 2.00
CA TRP A 154 0.11 -10.57 2.19
C TRP A 154 0.52 -9.83 3.48
N CYS A 155 0.04 -8.61 3.72
CA CYS A 155 0.33 -7.86 4.94
C CYS A 155 -0.16 -8.59 6.20
N THR A 156 -1.32 -9.25 6.13
CA THR A 156 -1.89 -10.01 7.25
C THR A 156 -1.03 -11.23 7.60
N LYS A 157 -0.57 -11.98 6.59
CA LYS A 157 0.34 -13.12 6.79
C LYS A 157 1.70 -12.67 7.37
N MET A 158 2.26 -11.58 6.86
CA MET A 158 3.49 -10.99 7.39
C MET A 158 3.35 -10.55 8.85
N THR A 159 2.16 -10.08 9.25
CA THR A 159 1.88 -9.74 10.65
C THR A 159 1.89 -10.97 11.54
N ALA A 160 1.27 -12.08 11.10
CA ALA A 160 1.25 -13.33 11.85
C ALA A 160 2.65 -13.98 11.98
N ALA A 161 3.52 -13.81 10.97
CA ALA A 161 4.88 -14.37 10.99
C ALA A 161 5.88 -13.60 11.88
N CYS A 162 5.54 -12.35 12.28
CA CYS A 162 6.38 -11.53 13.14
C CYS A 162 5.99 -11.59 14.63
N GLN A 163 4.98 -12.39 14.99
CA GLN A 163 4.53 -12.65 16.36
C GLN A 163 5.13 -13.95 16.90
#